data_AF-A0A2U0S7T1-F1
#
_entry.id   AF-A0A2U0S7T1-F1
#
_cell.length_a   1.000
_cell.length_b   1.000
_cell.length_c   1.000
_cell.angle_alpha   90.00
_cell.angle_beta   90.00
_cell.angle_gamma   90.00
#
_symmetry.space_group_name_H-M   'P 1'
#
loop_
_entity.id
_entity.type
_entity.pdbx_description
1 polymer ?
#
loop_
_entity_poly.entity_id
_entity_poly.type
_entity_poly.pdbx_seq_one_letter_code
_entity_poly.pdbx_strand_id
1 'polypeptide(L)'
;PYVTDIIFWSGDSYLIPVLVFIGLTVVGSFFFRRFWCRFCPTGASLAIVNRFKGFKWAPLLRIDKDEEKCTKCGICKRVCPVQVEEIYEQKGGPIKTSMCMLCTRCVEMCPYQDCLKLKLGNKTVFKSRSWL
;
A
#
# COMPACT_ATOMS: atom_id res chain seq x y z
N PRO A 1 -26.07 44.75 -8.49
CA PRO A 1 -25.75 45.15 -9.88
C PRO A 1 -24.32 44.85 -10.37
N TYR A 2 -23.48 44.11 -9.62
CA TYR A 2 -22.15 43.68 -10.11
C TYR A 2 -21.97 42.15 -10.09
N VAL A 3 -22.72 41.44 -9.24
CA VAL A 3 -22.65 39.98 -9.09
C VAL A 3 -23.45 39.23 -10.16
N THR A 4 -24.49 39.84 -10.71
CA THR A 4 -25.36 39.24 -11.74
C THR A 4 -24.74 39.27 -13.14
N ASP A 5 -23.94 40.29 -13.47
CA ASP A 5 -23.28 40.41 -14.77
C ASP A 5 -22.05 39.51 -14.91
N ILE A 6 -21.38 39.20 -13.79
CA ILE A 6 -20.31 38.18 -13.76
C ILE A 6 -20.87 36.79 -14.03
N ILE A 7 -22.06 36.46 -13.49
CA ILE A 7 -22.73 35.16 -13.69
C ILE A 7 -23.20 35.00 -15.16
N PHE A 8 -23.63 36.09 -15.81
CA PHE A 8 -24.08 36.07 -17.21
C PHE A 8 -22.94 35.92 -18.22
N TRP A 9 -21.71 36.37 -17.89
CA TRP A 9 -20.51 36.19 -18.74
C TRP A 9 -19.72 34.90 -18.45
N SER A 10 -19.96 34.25 -17.30
CA SER A 10 -19.26 33.04 -16.84
C SER A 10 -20.05 31.73 -17.02
N GLY A 11 -21.28 31.79 -17.53
CA GLY A 11 -22.17 30.63 -17.68
C GLY A 11 -21.71 29.59 -18.71
N ASP A 12 -21.27 30.00 -19.91
CA ASP A 12 -20.93 29.06 -20.99
C ASP A 12 -19.44 28.67 -21.03
N SER A 13 -18.53 29.56 -20.61
CA SER A 13 -17.08 29.35 -20.75
C SER A 13 -16.43 28.52 -19.64
N TYR A 14 -17.08 28.37 -18.48
CA TYR A 14 -16.54 27.57 -17.36
C TYR A 14 -17.04 26.12 -17.34
N LEU A 15 -18.16 25.83 -18.02
CA LEU A 15 -18.69 24.47 -18.12
C LEU A 15 -17.75 23.54 -18.92
N ILE A 16 -17.19 24.04 -20.01
CA ILE A 16 -16.30 23.28 -20.89
C ILE A 16 -15.02 22.84 -20.15
N PRO A 17 -14.23 23.72 -19.50
CA PRO A 17 -13.04 23.29 -18.77
C PRO A 17 -13.37 22.41 -17.56
N VAL A 18 -14.50 22.63 -16.88
CA VAL A 18 -14.94 21.79 -15.77
C VAL A 18 -15.30 20.37 -16.26
N LEU A 19 -16.04 20.24 -17.36
CA LEU A 19 -16.38 18.95 -17.95
C LEU A 19 -15.15 18.24 -18.52
N VAL A 20 -14.21 18.96 -19.11
CA VAL A 20 -12.93 18.40 -19.56
C VAL A 20 -12.12 17.90 -18.37
N PHE A 21 -12.03 18.67 -17.28
CA PHE A 21 -11.31 18.28 -16.07
C PHE A 21 -11.97 17.05 -15.39
N ILE A 22 -13.30 17.02 -15.31
CA ILE A 22 -14.06 15.86 -14.79
C ILE A 22 -13.89 14.65 -15.71
N GLY A 23 -13.99 14.81 -17.02
CA GLY A 23 -13.81 13.73 -17.98
C GLY A 23 -12.41 13.12 -17.91
N LEU A 24 -11.38 13.96 -17.86
CA LEU A 24 -9.98 13.52 -17.79
C LEU A 24 -9.67 12.84 -16.45
N THR A 25 -10.25 13.31 -15.34
CA THR A 25 -10.13 12.66 -14.03
C THR A 25 -10.89 11.34 -13.94
N VAL A 26 -12.08 11.24 -14.54
CA VAL A 26 -12.86 9.99 -14.59
C VAL A 26 -12.19 8.95 -15.49
N VAL A 27 -11.70 9.35 -16.67
CA VAL A 27 -10.96 8.46 -17.57
C VAL A 27 -9.63 8.04 -16.93
N GLY A 28 -8.92 8.96 -16.28
CA GLY A 28 -7.70 8.66 -15.52
C GLY A 28 -7.94 7.70 -14.34
N SER A 29 -9.11 7.80 -13.69
CA SER A 29 -9.54 6.88 -12.63
C SER A 29 -9.71 5.44 -13.13
N PHE A 30 -10.12 5.28 -14.40
CA PHE A 30 -10.31 3.95 -15.00
C PHE A 30 -8.99 3.29 -15.40
N PHE A 31 -7.99 4.08 -15.84
CA PHE A 31 -6.68 3.55 -16.25
C PHE A 31 -5.74 3.29 -15.07
N PHE A 32 -5.81 4.10 -14.01
CA PHE A 32 -4.99 3.93 -12.81
C PHE A 32 -5.87 3.65 -11.59
N ARG A 33 -5.98 2.37 -11.23
CA ARG A 33 -6.44 1.96 -9.89
C ARG A 33 -5.66 2.78 -8.85
N ARG A 34 -6.33 3.77 -8.24
CA ARG A 34 -5.84 4.63 -7.15
C ARG A 34 -4.98 5.85 -7.54
N PHE A 35 -5.25 6.53 -8.66
CA PHE A 35 -4.61 7.83 -8.96
C PHE A 35 -4.79 8.84 -7.80
N TRP A 36 -5.98 8.85 -7.20
CA TRP A 36 -6.30 9.74 -6.09
C TRP A 36 -5.59 9.37 -4.78
N CYS A 37 -5.22 8.10 -4.55
CA CYS A 37 -4.43 7.73 -3.35
C CYS A 37 -2.98 8.24 -3.41
N ARG A 38 -2.42 8.48 -4.61
CA ARG A 38 -1.05 9.00 -4.75
C ARG A 38 -0.97 10.51 -4.41
N PHE A 39 -2.05 11.24 -4.66
CA PHE A 39 -2.18 12.68 -4.38
C PHE A 39 -3.05 12.99 -3.15
N CYS A 40 -3.59 11.98 -2.47
CA CYS A 40 -4.45 12.20 -1.30
C CYS A 40 -3.62 12.79 -0.16
N PRO A 41 -4.02 13.94 0.41
CA PRO A 41 -3.27 14.61 1.49
C PRO A 41 -3.10 13.71 2.73
N THR A 42 -4.02 12.77 2.98
CA THR A 42 -3.89 11.78 4.06
C THR A 42 -2.90 10.65 3.73
N GLY A 43 -2.78 10.25 2.47
CA GLY A 43 -1.78 9.27 2.02
C GLY A 43 -0.36 9.85 2.00
N ALA A 44 -0.24 11.11 1.58
CA ALA A 44 1.01 11.85 1.60
C ALA A 44 1.47 12.14 3.03
N SER A 45 0.56 12.52 3.94
CA SER A 45 0.90 12.75 5.35
C SER A 45 1.36 11.47 6.04
N LEU A 46 0.68 10.34 5.82
CA LEU A 46 1.09 9.05 6.39
C LEU A 46 2.45 8.58 5.85
N ALA A 47 2.75 8.83 4.57
CA ALA A 47 4.05 8.56 3.97
C ALA A 47 5.17 9.45 4.56
N ILE A 48 4.87 10.72 4.85
CA ILE A 48 5.80 11.65 5.51
C ILE A 48 6.04 11.23 6.97
N VAL A 49 5.00 10.87 7.71
CA VAL A 49 5.10 10.43 9.11
C VAL A 49 5.93 9.13 9.19
N ASN A 50 5.71 8.19 8.28
CA ASN A 50 6.47 6.94 8.22
C ASN A 50 7.93 7.15 7.75
N ARG A 51 8.24 8.29 7.11
CA ARG A 51 9.60 8.68 6.69
C ARG A 51 10.32 9.54 7.73
N PHE A 52 9.62 10.08 8.73
CA PHE A 52 10.20 10.95 9.76
C PHE A 52 11.15 10.17 10.67
N LYS A 53 12.44 10.54 10.66
CA LYS A 53 13.52 9.83 11.37
C LYS A 53 13.34 9.79 12.91
N GLY A 54 12.52 10.67 13.50
CA GLY A 54 12.18 10.65 14.93
C GLY A 54 11.20 9.54 15.34
N PHE A 55 10.45 8.99 14.37
CA PHE A 55 9.54 7.85 14.55
C PHE A 55 10.09 6.57 13.90
N LYS A 56 11.41 6.51 13.62
CA LYS A 56 12.11 5.31 13.07
C LYS A 56 12.06 4.10 14.00
N TRP A 57 11.67 4.28 15.26
CA TRP A 57 11.37 3.19 16.18
C TRP A 57 10.06 2.46 15.84
N ALA A 58 9.30 2.93 14.85
CA ALA A 58 7.94 2.46 14.60
C ALA A 58 7.78 1.15 13.80
N PRO A 59 8.64 0.68 12.88
CA PRO A 59 8.49 -0.69 12.43
C PRO A 59 9.29 -1.59 13.40
N LEU A 60 8.96 -1.53 14.70
CA LEU A 60 9.20 -2.68 15.57
C LEU A 60 8.59 -3.91 14.90
N LEU A 61 7.41 -3.74 14.30
CA LEU A 61 6.74 -4.72 13.47
C LEU A 61 7.45 -4.88 12.12
N ARG A 62 7.95 -6.09 11.87
CA ARG A 62 8.54 -6.52 10.61
C ARG A 62 8.19 -7.97 10.34
N ILE A 63 8.12 -8.33 9.07
CA ILE A 63 7.97 -9.74 8.67
C ILE A 63 9.38 -10.27 8.40
N ASP A 64 9.66 -11.43 8.97
CA ASP A 64 10.93 -12.13 8.89
C ASP A 64 10.68 -13.47 8.21
N LYS A 65 11.45 -13.76 7.17
CA LYS A 65 11.33 -14.97 6.36
C LYS A 65 12.44 -15.95 6.73
N ASP A 66 12.05 -17.19 6.95
CA ASP A 66 12.94 -18.32 7.20
C ASP A 66 13.25 -19.01 5.86
N GLU A 67 14.52 -19.01 5.44
CA GLU A 67 14.94 -19.55 4.13
C GLU A 67 14.78 -21.07 4.09
N GLU A 68 15.18 -21.76 5.16
CA GLU A 68 15.21 -23.22 5.24
C GLU A 68 13.82 -23.85 5.08
N LYS A 69 12.78 -23.11 5.49
CA LYS A 69 11.39 -23.57 5.46
C LYS A 69 10.63 -23.12 4.22
N CYS A 70 11.20 -22.21 3.43
CA CYS A 70 10.51 -21.63 2.28
C CYS A 70 10.78 -22.44 0.99
N THR A 71 9.75 -23.08 0.46
CA THR A 71 9.83 -23.83 -0.81
C THR A 71 9.53 -22.98 -2.06
N LYS A 72 9.39 -21.65 -1.91
CA LYS A 72 8.98 -20.74 -2.98
C LYS A 72 7.67 -21.15 -3.68
N CYS A 73 6.65 -21.53 -2.91
CA CYS A 73 5.31 -21.87 -3.43
C CYS A 73 4.53 -20.71 -4.09
N GLY A 74 4.95 -19.45 -3.90
CA GLY A 74 4.34 -18.28 -4.55
C GLY A 74 2.99 -17.81 -3.97
N ILE A 75 2.44 -18.48 -2.94
CA ILE A 75 1.16 -18.11 -2.32
C ILE A 75 1.22 -16.68 -1.75
N CYS A 76 2.34 -16.31 -1.11
CA CYS A 76 2.56 -14.98 -0.56
C CYS A 76 2.40 -13.85 -1.60
N LYS A 77 2.78 -14.09 -2.87
CA LYS A 77 2.62 -13.13 -3.97
C LYS A 77 1.15 -12.96 -4.36
N ARG A 78 0.38 -14.06 -4.40
CA ARG A 78 -1.04 -14.04 -4.79
C ARG A 78 -1.95 -13.36 -3.75
N VAL A 79 -1.68 -13.58 -2.47
CA VAL A 79 -2.51 -13.02 -1.38
C VAL A 79 -2.19 -11.55 -1.06
N CYS A 80 -1.08 -11.02 -1.57
CA CYS A 80 -0.62 -9.67 -1.26
C CYS A 80 -1.46 -8.62 -2.03
N PRO A 81 -2.23 -7.75 -1.33
CA PRO A 81 -3.08 -6.76 -1.98
C PRO A 81 -2.29 -5.65 -2.70
N VAL A 82 -1.03 -5.46 -2.30
CA VAL A 82 -0.09 -4.47 -2.86
C VAL A 82 1.00 -5.12 -3.71
N GLN A 83 0.92 -6.44 -3.93
CA GLN A 83 1.81 -7.21 -4.80
C GLN A 83 3.30 -6.97 -4.52
N VAL A 84 3.71 -6.99 -3.25
CA VAL A 84 5.12 -6.88 -2.87
C VAL A 84 5.87 -8.15 -3.29
N GLU A 85 6.68 -8.04 -4.34
CA GLU A 85 7.45 -9.16 -4.91
C GLU A 85 8.62 -9.58 -4.01
N GLU A 86 9.19 -8.64 -3.24
CA GLU A 86 10.32 -8.88 -2.32
C GLU A 86 10.04 -9.99 -1.30
N ILE A 87 8.77 -10.20 -0.89
CA ILE A 87 8.38 -11.26 0.06
C ILE A 87 8.65 -12.65 -0.55
N TYR A 88 8.45 -12.78 -1.86
CA TYR A 88 8.68 -14.02 -2.59
C TYR A 88 10.15 -14.18 -2.98
N GLU A 89 10.76 -13.12 -3.52
CA GLU A 89 12.10 -13.17 -4.12
C GLU A 89 13.23 -13.25 -3.10
N GLN A 90 13.11 -12.58 -1.93
CA GLN A 90 14.13 -12.68 -0.90
C GLN A 90 14.26 -14.12 -0.41
N LYS A 91 15.50 -14.59 -0.28
CA LYS A 91 15.80 -15.94 0.21
C LYS A 91 15.43 -16.10 1.69
N GLY A 92 15.81 -15.12 2.52
CA GLY A 92 15.48 -15.07 3.94
C GLY A 92 15.78 -13.70 4.56
N GLY A 93 15.38 -13.53 5.81
CA GLY A 93 15.61 -12.31 6.60
C GLY A 93 14.42 -11.34 6.64
N PRO A 94 14.63 -10.13 7.18
CA PRO A 94 13.56 -9.16 7.36
C PRO A 94 13.20 -8.46 6.05
N ILE A 95 11.91 -8.42 5.75
CA ILE A 95 11.37 -7.70 4.59
C ILE A 95 11.40 -6.19 4.91
N LYS A 96 12.21 -5.43 4.17
CA LYS A 96 12.46 -3.99 4.39
C LYS A 96 11.67 -3.07 3.46
N THR A 97 10.77 -3.61 2.64
CA THR A 97 10.05 -2.79 1.66
C THR A 97 9.13 -1.77 2.35
N SER A 98 9.07 -0.55 1.81
CA SER A 98 8.18 0.51 2.29
C SER A 98 6.74 0.35 1.80
N MET A 99 6.51 -0.48 0.78
CA MET A 99 5.19 -0.75 0.21
C MET A 99 4.36 -1.77 1.00
N CYS A 100 4.98 -2.49 1.95
CA CYS A 100 4.28 -3.44 2.79
C CYS A 100 3.41 -2.67 3.79
N MET A 101 2.09 -2.89 3.76
CA MET A 101 1.16 -2.31 4.73
C MET A 101 0.97 -3.19 5.98
N LEU A 102 1.83 -4.18 6.19
CA LEU A 102 1.81 -5.12 7.33
C LEU A 102 0.43 -5.76 7.60
N CYS A 103 -0.32 -6.09 6.54
CA CYS A 103 -1.64 -6.72 6.66
C CYS A 103 -1.63 -8.20 7.10
N THR A 104 -0.44 -8.77 7.35
CA THR A 104 -0.18 -10.15 7.83
C THR A 104 -0.78 -11.32 7.06
N ARG A 105 -1.53 -11.11 5.97
CA ARG A 105 -2.13 -12.18 5.15
C ARG A 105 -1.12 -13.19 4.61
N CYS A 106 0.10 -12.75 4.28
CA CYS A 106 1.16 -13.65 3.82
C CYS A 106 1.64 -14.61 4.92
N VAL A 107 1.56 -14.21 6.20
CA VAL A 107 1.91 -15.06 7.35
C VAL A 107 0.80 -16.08 7.60
N GLU A 108 -0.46 -15.64 7.51
CA GLU A 108 -1.64 -16.48 7.69
C GLU A 108 -1.78 -17.54 6.60
N MET A 109 -1.58 -17.15 5.34
CA MET A 109 -1.68 -18.00 4.16
C MET A 109 -0.32 -18.58 3.73
N CYS A 110 0.62 -18.84 4.66
CA CYS A 110 1.81 -19.63 4.35
C CYS A 110 1.64 -21.10 4.82
N PRO A 111 1.73 -22.11 3.92
CA PRO A 111 1.41 -23.50 4.26
C PRO A 111 2.44 -24.16 5.17
N TYR A 112 3.63 -23.56 5.25
CA TYR A 112 4.75 -24.09 6.00
C TYR A 112 4.78 -23.50 7.40
N GLN A 113 4.96 -24.35 8.41
CA GLN A 113 5.06 -23.92 9.80
C GLN A 113 6.27 -23.02 10.01
N ASP A 114 6.07 -21.90 10.68
CA ASP A 114 7.14 -20.99 11.09
C ASP A 114 8.04 -20.50 9.93
N CYS A 115 7.53 -20.47 8.69
CA CYS A 115 8.26 -19.97 7.52
C CYS A 115 8.24 -18.43 7.47
N LEU A 116 7.09 -17.82 7.76
CA LEU A 116 6.98 -16.37 7.89
C LEU A 116 6.62 -16.02 9.34
N LYS A 117 7.31 -15.02 9.90
CA LYS A 117 7.14 -14.58 11.29
C LYS A 117 6.97 -13.07 11.33
N LEU A 118 5.95 -12.60 12.03
CA LEU A 118 5.79 -11.21 12.41
C LEU A 118 6.55 -10.97 13.71
N LYS A 119 7.63 -10.20 13.66
CA LYS A 119 8.43 -9.80 14.82
C LYS A 119 8.08 -8.38 15.21
N LEU A 120 7.86 -8.13 16.51
CA LEU A 120 7.83 -6.82 17.14
C LEU A 120 9.13 -6.66 17.93
N GLY A 121 10.10 -5.94 17.35
CA GLY A 121 11.47 -5.84 17.87
C GLY A 121 12.18 -7.20 17.84
N ASN A 122 12.42 -7.76 19.02
CA ASN A 122 13.04 -9.09 19.20
C ASN A 122 12.03 -10.19 19.58
N LYS A 123 10.75 -9.87 19.75
CA LYS A 123 9.72 -10.86 20.10
C LYS A 123 8.90 -11.23 18.86
N THR A 124 8.62 -12.52 18.67
CA THR A 124 7.69 -13.00 17.63
C THR A 124 6.27 -12.89 18.14
N VAL A 125 5.44 -12.11 17.45
CA VAL A 125 4.01 -11.91 17.79
C VAL A 125 3.14 -12.92 17.07
N PHE A 126 3.43 -13.16 15.79
CA PHE A 126 2.61 -14.02 14.94
C PHE A 126 3.50 -14.85 14.01
N LYS A 127 3.09 -16.08 13.70
CA LYS A 127 3.87 -17.02 12.89
C LYS A 127 2.94 -17.86 12.02
N SER A 128 3.43 -18.28 10.86
CA SER A 128 2.66 -19.16 9.98
C SER A 128 2.42 -20.51 10.64
N ARG A 129 1.18 -21.01 10.55
CA ARG A 129 0.82 -22.37 10.97
C ARG A 129 0.54 -23.19 9.72
N SER A 130 0.95 -24.46 9.73
CA SER A 130 0.56 -25.37 8.65
C SER A 130 -0.92 -25.66 8.81
N TRP A 131 -1.63 -25.56 7.69
CA TRP A 131 -3.01 -26.05 7.56
C TRP A 131 -3.07 -27.38 6.80
N LEU A 132 -1.91 -27.87 6.37
CA LEU A 132 -1.63 -29.20 5.85
C LEU A 132 -0.96 -30.01 6.96
#